data_AF-A0A8S2GCH2-F1
#
_entry.id   AF-A0A8S2GCH2-F1
#
_cell.length_a   1.000
_cell.length_b   1.000
_cell.length_c   1.000
_cell.angle_alpha   90.00
_cell.angle_beta   90.00
_cell.angle_gamma   90.00
#
_symmetry.space_group_name_H-M   'P 1'
#
loop_
_entity.id
_entity.type
_entity.pdbx_description
1 polymer ?
#
loop_
_entity_poly.entity_id
_entity_poly.type
_entity_poly.pdbx_seq_one_letter_code
_entity_poly.pdbx_strand_id
1 'polypeptide(L)' 'GLTCNEQNFITKSGFQRFASKYGFIVANPDTSPRGCNIEGDKDAWNFGEGAGYY' A
#
# COMPACT_ATOMS: atom_id res chain seq x y z
N GLY A 1 6.47 7.66 -7.76
CA GLY A 1 6.91 6.36 -8.27
C GLY A 1 5.73 5.43 -8.25
N LEU A 2 5.68 4.47 -9.18
CA LEU A 2 4.63 3.44 -9.30
C LEU A 2 4.61 2.44 -8.12
N THR A 3 5.50 2.60 -7.15
CA THR A 3 5.51 1.86 -5.90
C THR A 3 4.48 2.45 -4.92
N CYS A 4 3.48 1.65 -4.59
CA CYS A 4 2.50 1.95 -3.56
C CYS A 4 2.93 1.29 -2.24
N ASN A 5 2.73 1.98 -1.13
CA ASN A 5 2.84 1.46 0.22
C ASN A 5 1.63 1.89 1.05
N GLU A 6 1.58 1.53 2.32
CA GLU A 6 0.45 1.80 3.21
C GLU A 6 0.11 3.29 3.32
N GLN A 7 1.10 4.18 3.15
CA GLN A 7 0.90 5.62 3.21
C GLN A 7 0.08 6.16 2.03
N ASN A 8 0.07 5.49 0.88
CA ASN A 8 -0.61 6.00 -0.31
C ASN A 8 -2.10 6.23 -0.06
N PHE A 9 -2.81 5.22 0.44
CA PHE A 9 -4.23 5.34 0.76
C PHE A 9 -4.45 6.34 1.91
N ILE A 10 -3.63 6.27 2.95
CA ILE A 10 -3.79 7.10 4.15
C ILE A 10 -3.68 8.58 3.80
N THR A 11 -2.70 8.96 2.97
CA THR A 11 -2.41 10.36 2.69
C THR A 11 -3.21 10.95 1.53
N LYS A 12 -3.69 10.13 0.59
CA LYS A 12 -4.30 10.62 -0.67
C LYS A 12 -5.81 10.43 -0.77
N SER A 13 -6.42 9.52 -0.01
CA SER A 13 -7.85 9.17 -0.19
C SER A 13 -8.83 10.09 0.55
N GLY A 14 -8.40 10.77 1.62
CA GLY A 14 -9.29 11.57 2.47
C GLY A 14 -10.33 10.76 3.25
N PHE A 15 -10.14 9.44 3.39
CA PHE A 15 -11.11 8.53 4.02
C PHE A 15 -11.42 8.86 5.50
N GLN A 16 -10.50 9.56 6.19
CA GLN A 16 -10.55 9.80 7.63
C GLN A 16 -11.84 10.49 8.09
N ARG A 17 -12.37 11.43 7.28
CA ARG A 17 -13.62 12.15 7.60
C ARG A 17 -14.80 11.18 7.71
N PHE A 18 -14.86 10.18 6.81
CA PHE A 18 -15.94 9.21 6.78
C PHE A 18 -15.73 8.13 7.86
N ALA A 19 -14.50 7.67 8.06
CA ALA A 19 -14.18 6.74 9.13
C ALA A 19 -14.60 7.29 10.50
N SER A 20 -14.29 8.56 10.78
CA SER A 20 -14.71 9.26 12.00
C SER A 20 -16.23 9.40 12.09
N LYS A 21 -16.90 9.81 11.00
CA LYS A 21 -18.36 10.00 10.97
C LYS A 21 -19.14 8.72 11.28
N TYR A 22 -18.64 7.56 10.84
CA TYR A 22 -19.36 6.28 10.93
C TYR A 22 -18.81 5.33 11.99
N GLY A 23 -17.76 5.72 12.71
CA GLY A 23 -17.16 4.88 13.76
C GLY A 23 -16.40 3.66 13.22
N PHE A 24 -15.76 3.79 12.06
CA PHE A 24 -14.99 2.70 11.46
C PHE A 24 -13.52 2.75 11.86
N ILE A 25 -12.97 1.57 12.17
CA ILE A 25 -11.53 1.33 12.13
C ILE A 25 -11.19 0.90 10.71
N VAL A 26 -10.16 1.52 10.13
CA VAL A 26 -9.66 1.19 8.80
C VAL A 26 -8.22 0.72 8.93
N ALA A 27 -7.94 -0.47 8.41
CA ALA A 27 -6.61 -1.05 8.39
C ALA A 27 -6.07 -1.03 6.96
N ASN A 28 -4.88 -0.48 6.78
CA ASN A 28 -4.19 -0.38 5.49
C ASN A 28 -2.85 -1.11 5.60
N PRO A 29 -2.80 -2.42 5.30
CA PRO A 29 -1.54 -3.16 5.24
C PRO A 29 -0.78 -2.79 3.97
N ASP A 30 0.53 -2.96 3.98
CA ASP A 30 1.38 -2.85 2.78
C ASP A 30 1.00 -3.89 1.70
N THR A 31 1.48 -3.71 0.48
CA THR A 31 1.06 -4.51 -0.70
C THR A 31 1.86 -5.80 -0.88
N SER A 32 3.04 -5.91 -0.29
CA SER A 32 3.92 -7.08 -0.37
C SER A 32 4.97 -7.06 0.76
N PRO A 33 5.63 -8.21 1.05
CA PRO A 33 6.77 -8.25 1.95
C PRO A 33 7.88 -7.29 1.50
N ARG A 34 8.61 -6.72 2.48
CA ARG A 34 9.70 -5.78 2.23
C ARG A 34 11.04 -6.36 2.67
N GLY A 35 12.09 -6.17 1.87
CA GLY A 35 13.46 -6.53 2.24
C GLY A 35 13.74 -8.04 2.16
N CYS A 36 12.98 -8.79 1.37
CA CYS A 36 13.21 -10.22 1.18
C CYS A 36 14.44 -10.52 0.31
N ASN A 37 14.93 -9.53 -0.46
CA ASN A 37 16.10 -9.65 -1.34
C ASN A 37 16.01 -10.85 -2.29
N ILE A 38 14.82 -11.10 -2.85
CA ILE A 38 14.60 -12.18 -3.82
C ILE A 38 15.01 -11.65 -5.20
N GLU A 39 15.81 -12.42 -5.92
CA GLU A 39 16.23 -12.06 -7.27
C GLU A 39 15.00 -11.85 -8.18
N GLY A 40 14.95 -10.70 -8.86
CA GLY A 40 13.86 -10.34 -9.76
C GLY A 40 12.58 -9.79 -9.11
N ASP A 41 12.49 -9.70 -7.77
CA ASP A 41 11.27 -9.24 -7.09
C ASP A 41 11.00 -7.73 -7.18
N LYS A 42 11.97 -6.96 -7.70
CA LYS A 42 11.91 -5.50 -7.92
C LYS A 42 11.85 -5.11 -9.39
N ASP A 43 11.97 -6.08 -10.30
CA ASP A 43 12.17 -5.81 -11.72
C ASP A 43 10.89 -5.37 -12.42
N ALA A 44 9.73 -5.70 -11.85
CA ALA A 44 8.43 -5.40 -12.43
C ALA A 44 7.46 -4.79 -11.39
N TRP A 45 6.76 -3.73 -11.80
CA TRP A 45 5.81 -2.99 -10.94
C TRP A 45 4.56 -3.80 -10.54
N ASN A 46 4.36 -4.96 -11.16
CA ASN A 46 3.23 -5.86 -10.98
C ASN A 46 3.61 -7.17 -10.28
N PHE A 47 4.85 -7.28 -9.77
CA PHE A 47 5.37 -8.51 -9.15
C PHE A 47 6.20 -8.21 -7.91
N GLY A 48 6.18 -9.12 -6.93
CA GLY A 48 7.08 -9.08 -5.77
C GLY A 48 7.03 -7.79 -4.94
N GLU A 49 8.21 -7.35 -4.49
CA GLU A 49 8.40 -6.08 -3.77
C GLU A 49 8.09 -4.87 -4.69
N GLY A 50 8.23 -5.02 -6.01
CA GLY A 50 7.83 -4.02 -6.99
C GLY A 50 6.32 -3.78 -7.09
N ALA A 51 5.48 -4.71 -6.60
CA ALA A 51 4.03 -4.67 -6.71
C ALA A 51 3.41 -3.46 -5.98
N GLY A 52 2.78 -2.56 -6.75
CA GLY A 52 2.22 -1.30 -6.25
C GLY A 52 0.69 -1.17 -6.41
N TYR A 53 -0.10 -2.13 -5.93
CA TYR A 53 -1.56 -2.11 -6.07
C TYR A 53 -2.28 -1.56 -4.83
N TYR A 54 -3.07 -0.49 -5.00
CA TYR A 54 -4.21 -0.09 -4.15
C TYR A 54 -5.36 0.37 -5.04
#